data_AF-A0AAF0FUM4-F1
#
_entry.id   AF-A0AAF0FUM4-F1
#
_cell.length_a   1.000
_cell.length_b   1.000
_cell.length_c   1.000
_cell.angle_alpha   90.00
_cell.angle_beta   90.00
_cell.angle_gamma   90.00
#
_symmetry.space_group_name_H-M   'P 1'
#
loop_
_entity.id
_entity.type
_entity.pdbx_description
1 polymer ?
#
loop_
_entity_poly.entity_id
_entity_poly.type
_entity_poly.pdbx_seq_one_letter_code
_entity_poly.pdbx_strand_id
1 'polypeptide(L)'
;MGQDNGVEKYLKALAHPARRKVLVALAEKKSLSYSELMRIAGIEDSGTFAFHLRMLQGLVEKDPNTGEYRLTEEGYKAYRALKILYGEEKPREPTIEKSTVEKEEKKEVIVISDKLSFDLTRKLAEKLASEGKRILITDVVTVNIEDMPEELLDKVLEGMRDVLVVNVPKHLKHIVDLKSKDVFITGKGGIFGGFIGGLVRTIVNAVASSVAKAPWQAISKGEKFHAKLTGEVPPEYSIKASIDASKVSFSPNTSSREIVVEGEFYRGSEPKLNIDGDKASIEIDVGSATILYPKGLSRVDIKVDASTIDGVIEDCVRELSIESDASNIDLEIGKLGKSVFHLGADASNIDLDIEYSEYEGESEITVDADVSNISMRIIVPRDTRIQAFIEEGTGFIDIDGYMGKHYIDKDYDNAKSRLKIIAKNDSGNTKIRITRK
;
A
#
# COMPACT_ATOMS: atom_id res chain seq x y z
N MET A 1 7.14 14.55 28.42
CA MET A 1 8.29 14.50 27.49
C MET A 1 8.37 13.08 26.96
N GLY A 2 7.79 12.83 25.78
CA GLY A 2 7.75 11.50 25.18
C GLY A 2 8.66 11.43 23.97
N GLN A 3 9.76 10.69 24.08
CA GLN A 3 10.54 10.19 22.96
C GLN A 3 9.82 8.95 22.43
N ASP A 4 9.01 9.06 21.37
CA ASP A 4 8.61 7.87 20.59
C ASP A 4 8.22 8.15 19.13
N ASN A 5 8.02 9.41 18.73
CA ASN A 5 7.84 9.78 17.31
C ASN A 5 9.17 9.89 16.51
N GLY A 6 10.30 9.54 17.13
CA GLY A 6 11.62 9.74 16.53
C GLY A 6 11.90 8.77 15.39
N VAL A 7 11.61 7.47 15.60
CA VAL A 7 12.03 6.39 14.70
C VAL A 7 11.27 6.41 13.37
N GLU A 8 9.97 6.68 13.39
CA GLU A 8 9.13 6.68 12.18
C GLU A 8 9.60 7.71 11.15
N LYS A 9 10.03 8.90 11.60
CA LYS A 9 10.65 9.92 10.74
C LYS A 9 11.90 9.40 10.03
N TYR A 10 12.71 8.61 10.73
CA TYR A 10 13.89 7.96 10.13
C TYR A 10 13.49 6.88 9.13
N LEU A 11 12.53 6.02 9.47
CA LEU A 11 12.08 4.94 8.60
C LEU A 11 11.47 5.47 7.29
N LYS A 12 10.58 6.47 7.36
CA LYS A 12 9.99 7.12 6.18
C LYS A 12 11.06 7.78 5.30
N ALA A 13 12.02 8.46 5.90
CA ALA A 13 13.12 9.07 5.17
C ALA A 13 14.00 8.04 4.46
N LEU A 14 14.29 6.91 5.12
CA LEU A 14 15.20 5.88 4.61
C LEU A 14 14.53 4.87 3.65
N ALA A 15 13.19 4.78 3.61
CA ALA A 15 12.45 3.83 2.78
C ALA A 15 12.74 3.97 1.27
N HIS A 16 12.89 5.20 0.75
CA HIS A 16 13.02 5.43 -0.69
C HIS A 16 14.47 5.69 -1.14
N PRO A 17 14.94 5.08 -2.25
CA PRO A 17 16.32 5.18 -2.74
C PRO A 17 16.76 6.62 -3.05
N ALA A 18 15.89 7.44 -3.65
CA ALA A 18 16.21 8.85 -3.93
C ALA A 18 16.52 9.65 -2.65
N ARG A 19 15.78 9.41 -1.57
CA ARG A 19 15.99 10.08 -0.27
C ARG A 19 17.28 9.62 0.39
N ARG A 20 17.62 8.33 0.28
CA ARG A 20 18.93 7.79 0.71
C ARG A 20 20.08 8.47 -0.05
N LYS A 21 19.99 8.59 -1.38
CA LYS A 21 21.00 9.27 -2.21
C LYS A 21 21.20 10.73 -1.79
N VAL A 22 20.11 11.45 -1.50
CA VAL A 22 20.16 12.84 -0.99
C VAL A 22 20.89 12.90 0.36
N LEU A 23 20.54 12.03 1.32
CA LEU A 23 21.18 12.00 2.63
C LEU A 23 22.68 11.68 2.54
N VAL A 24 23.07 10.69 1.71
CA VAL A 24 24.47 10.33 1.48
C VAL A 24 25.24 11.50 0.87
N ALA A 25 24.70 12.11 -0.18
CA ALA A 25 25.38 13.20 -0.88
C ALA A 25 25.55 14.45 0.01
N LEU A 26 24.57 14.77 0.84
CA LEU A 26 24.67 15.87 1.79
C LEU A 26 25.64 15.58 2.93
N ALA A 27 25.76 14.33 3.39
CA ALA A 27 26.76 13.95 4.38
C ALA A 27 28.19 14.08 3.82
N GLU A 28 28.40 13.72 2.56
CA GLU A 28 29.71 13.76 1.90
C GLU A 28 30.13 15.17 1.46
N LYS A 29 29.20 15.93 0.88
CA LYS A 29 29.47 17.24 0.26
C LYS A 29 29.13 18.44 1.14
N LYS A 30 28.54 18.20 2.32
CA LYS A 30 28.13 19.17 3.35
C LYS A 30 26.98 20.13 2.96
N SER A 31 26.97 20.66 1.74
CA SER A 31 25.94 21.57 1.24
C SER A 31 25.77 21.40 -0.27
N LEU A 32 24.52 21.37 -0.75
CA LEU A 32 24.21 21.20 -2.18
C LEU A 32 22.98 22.02 -2.58
N SER A 33 22.96 22.52 -3.81
CA SER A 33 21.79 23.20 -4.37
C SER A 33 20.66 22.23 -4.70
N TYR A 34 19.44 22.77 -4.88
CA TYR A 34 18.25 21.99 -5.26
C TYR A 34 18.50 21.15 -6.53
N SER A 35 19.04 21.77 -7.58
CA SER A 35 19.27 21.13 -8.87
C SER A 35 20.35 20.05 -8.81
N GLU A 36 21.36 20.22 -7.95
CA GLU A 36 22.38 19.19 -7.74
C GLU A 36 21.82 17.98 -7.02
N LEU A 37 21.00 18.19 -6.00
CA LEU A 37 20.33 17.10 -5.28
C LEU A 37 19.33 16.37 -6.17
N MET A 38 18.58 17.08 -6.99
CA MET A 38 17.63 16.52 -7.97
C MET A 38 18.35 15.59 -8.96
N ARG A 39 19.48 16.05 -9.51
CA ARG A 39 20.33 15.25 -10.40
C ARG A 39 20.92 14.02 -9.69
N ILE A 40 21.39 14.17 -8.45
CA ILE A 40 21.96 13.07 -7.66
C ILE A 40 20.90 12.03 -7.29
N ALA A 41 19.69 12.49 -6.98
CA ALA A 41 18.55 11.63 -6.70
C ALA A 41 18.11 10.82 -7.93
N GLY A 42 18.47 11.28 -9.14
CA GLY A 42 18.05 10.67 -10.41
C GLY A 42 16.61 11.02 -10.77
N ILE A 43 16.13 12.19 -10.35
CA ILE A 43 14.76 12.65 -10.59
C ILE A 43 14.83 13.84 -11.53
N GLU A 44 14.11 13.80 -12.65
CA GLU A 44 14.07 14.89 -13.62
C GLU A 44 12.91 15.87 -13.35
N ASP A 45 11.83 15.38 -12.76
CA ASP A 45 10.65 16.17 -12.44
C ASP A 45 10.82 16.95 -11.12
N SER A 46 10.76 18.28 -11.21
CA SER A 46 10.95 19.19 -10.08
C SER A 46 9.87 19.03 -9.00
N GLY A 47 8.62 18.71 -9.38
CA GLY A 47 7.53 18.50 -8.42
C GLY A 47 7.72 17.24 -7.59
N THR A 48 8.08 16.14 -8.26
CA THR A 48 8.42 14.85 -7.64
C THR A 48 9.61 15.02 -6.70
N PHE A 49 10.66 15.74 -7.11
CA PHE A 49 11.80 15.98 -6.23
C PHE A 49 11.45 16.84 -5.02
N ALA A 50 10.59 17.86 -5.18
CA ALA A 50 10.10 18.69 -4.07
C ALA A 50 9.37 17.85 -3.02
N PHE A 51 8.58 16.86 -3.45
CA PHE A 51 7.91 15.91 -2.56
C PHE A 51 8.92 15.11 -1.73
N HIS A 52 9.94 14.50 -2.35
CA HIS A 52 10.96 13.75 -1.61
C HIS A 52 11.73 14.64 -0.62
N LEU A 53 11.99 15.90 -0.98
CA LEU A 53 12.69 16.84 -0.11
C LEU A 53 11.82 17.27 1.09
N ARG A 54 10.50 17.42 0.88
CA ARG A 54 9.53 17.66 1.96
C ARG A 54 9.50 16.48 2.94
N MET A 55 9.58 15.25 2.45
CA MET A 55 9.64 14.05 3.30
C MET A 55 10.95 13.92 4.10
N LEU A 56 11.97 14.73 3.78
CA LEU A 56 13.22 14.85 4.54
C LEU A 56 13.19 16.03 5.54
N GLN A 57 12.04 16.67 5.75
CA GLN A 57 11.93 17.82 6.63
C GLN A 57 12.41 17.50 8.06
N GLY A 58 13.32 18.35 8.55
CA GLY A 58 13.94 18.19 9.86
C GLY A 58 15.08 17.16 9.90
N LEU A 59 15.37 16.46 8.80
CA LEU A 59 16.65 15.77 8.56
C LEU A 59 17.55 16.61 7.65
N VAL A 60 16.92 17.35 6.73
CA VAL A 60 17.55 18.30 5.82
C VAL A 60 16.98 19.69 6.12
N GLU A 61 17.84 20.69 6.11
CA GLU A 61 17.45 22.10 6.22
C GLU A 61 18.00 22.92 5.04
N LYS A 62 17.28 23.98 4.68
CA LYS A 62 17.68 24.92 3.63
C LYS A 62 18.30 26.15 4.27
N ASP A 63 19.48 26.53 3.80
CA ASP A 63 20.11 27.77 4.20
C ASP A 63 19.38 28.97 3.55
N PRO A 64 18.89 29.92 4.35
CA PRO A 64 18.11 31.04 3.83
C PRO A 64 18.95 32.08 3.07
N ASN A 65 20.27 32.10 3.26
CA ASN A 65 21.17 33.08 2.62
C ASN A 65 21.72 32.57 1.30
N THR A 66 21.99 31.28 1.19
CA THR A 66 22.59 30.64 0.00
C THR A 66 21.57 29.85 -0.82
N GLY A 67 20.46 29.42 -0.20
CA GLY A 67 19.46 28.57 -0.84
C GLY A 67 19.87 27.11 -0.98
N GLU A 68 21.05 26.72 -0.48
CA GLU A 68 21.55 25.36 -0.48
C GLU A 68 20.98 24.53 0.69
N TYR A 69 21.06 23.21 0.58
CA TYR A 69 20.55 22.28 1.57
C TYR A 69 21.69 21.58 2.29
N ARG A 70 21.51 21.29 3.58
CA ARG A 70 22.45 20.55 4.42
C ARG A 70 21.74 19.62 5.39
N LEU A 71 22.47 18.63 5.92
CA LEU A 71 21.94 17.76 6.99
C LEU A 71 21.84 18.51 8.32
N THR A 72 20.77 18.22 9.06
CA THR A 72 20.66 18.55 10.49
C THR A 72 21.37 17.47 11.32
N GLU A 73 21.49 17.69 12.64
CA GLU A 73 21.99 16.66 13.57
C GLU A 73 21.20 15.35 13.50
N GLU A 74 19.88 15.43 13.32
CA GLU A 74 19.03 14.26 13.10
C GLU A 74 19.32 13.64 11.72
N GLY A 75 19.56 14.45 10.68
CA GLY A 75 20.02 13.96 9.37
C GLY A 75 21.29 13.12 9.44
N TYR A 76 22.27 13.52 10.26
CA TYR A 76 23.49 12.73 10.48
C TYR A 76 23.24 11.43 11.25
N LYS A 77 22.24 11.39 12.13
CA LYS A 77 21.81 10.13 12.78
C LYS A 77 21.18 9.18 11.76
N ALA A 78 20.34 9.70 10.86
CA ALA A 78 19.74 8.93 9.77
C ALA A 78 20.81 8.34 8.84
N TYR A 79 21.80 9.13 8.46
CA TYR A 79 22.92 8.70 7.63
C TYR A 79 23.76 7.60 8.30
N ARG A 80 24.05 7.72 9.60
CA ARG A 80 24.75 6.65 10.35
C ARG A 80 23.94 5.37 10.43
N ALA A 81 22.64 5.46 10.68
CA ALA A 81 21.77 4.28 10.63
C ALA A 81 21.82 3.61 9.26
N LEU A 82 21.85 4.39 8.18
CA LEU A 82 21.98 3.88 6.83
C LEU A 82 23.30 3.13 6.59
N LYS A 83 24.44 3.64 7.10
CA LYS A 83 25.73 2.95 7.04
C LYS A 83 25.73 1.61 7.78
N ILE A 84 25.07 1.56 8.94
CA ILE A 84 24.93 0.32 9.70
C ILE A 84 24.10 -0.69 8.91
N LEU A 85 23.00 -0.25 8.28
CA LEU A 85 22.15 -1.11 7.45
C LEU A 85 22.85 -1.63 6.19
N TYR A 86 23.75 -0.84 5.60
CA TYR A 86 24.61 -1.27 4.48
C TYR A 86 25.83 -2.09 4.93
N GLY A 87 26.02 -2.31 6.23
CA GLY A 87 27.16 -3.06 6.77
C GLY A 87 28.50 -2.32 6.70
N GLU A 88 28.48 -1.01 6.42
CA GLU A 88 29.67 -0.15 6.34
C GLU A 88 30.19 0.27 7.72
N GLU A 89 29.33 0.26 8.75
CA GLU A 89 29.67 0.55 10.14
C GLU A 89 29.10 -0.51 11.10
N LYS A 90 29.87 -0.90 12.13
CA LYS A 90 29.38 -1.79 13.19
C LYS A 90 28.66 -0.98 14.28
N PRO A 91 27.55 -1.46 14.86
CA PRO A 91 26.91 -0.81 16.01
C PRO A 91 27.91 -0.67 17.15
N ARG A 92 28.04 0.53 17.74
CA ARG A 92 28.87 0.71 18.93
C ARG A 92 28.15 0.10 20.14
N GLU A 93 28.86 -0.74 20.89
CA GLU A 93 28.39 -1.19 22.20
C GLU A 93 28.23 0.02 23.14
N PRO A 94 27.11 0.15 23.85
CA PRO A 94 26.91 1.29 24.75
C PRO A 94 27.83 1.18 25.96
N THR A 95 28.67 2.21 26.17
CA THR A 95 29.42 2.40 27.42
C THR A 95 28.44 2.75 28.54
N ILE A 96 28.20 1.79 29.44
CA ILE A 96 27.29 1.96 30.58
C ILE A 96 28.02 2.79 31.65
N GLU A 97 27.71 4.09 31.73
CA GLU A 97 27.92 4.85 32.97
C GLU A 97 26.81 4.51 33.96
N LYS A 98 27.22 4.15 35.17
CA LYS A 98 26.37 3.60 36.23
C LYS A 98 25.43 4.67 36.79
N SER A 99 24.15 4.57 36.48
CA SER A 99 23.07 5.20 37.26
C SER A 99 21.98 4.17 37.53
N THR A 100 21.94 3.76 38.80
CA THR A 100 20.87 3.06 39.54
C THR A 100 19.73 2.44 38.73
N VAL A 101 19.88 1.13 38.51
CA VAL A 101 18.92 0.21 37.92
C VAL A 101 17.91 -0.23 39.00
N GLU A 102 16.64 0.13 38.82
CA GLU A 102 15.55 -0.79 39.18
C GLU A 102 15.46 -1.82 38.04
N LYS A 103 15.57 -3.10 38.41
CA LYS A 103 15.69 -4.22 37.47
C LYS A 103 14.38 -4.42 36.71
N GLU A 104 14.33 -4.03 35.44
CA GLU A 104 13.45 -4.69 34.48
C GLU A 104 14.16 -5.93 33.93
N GLU A 105 13.65 -7.10 34.32
CA GLU A 105 14.10 -8.40 33.83
C GLU A 105 13.89 -8.48 32.31
N LYS A 106 14.99 -8.66 31.55
CA LYS A 106 14.94 -8.94 30.12
C LYS A 106 14.21 -10.27 29.88
N LYS A 107 12.95 -10.20 29.44
CA LYS A 107 12.16 -11.39 29.07
C LYS A 107 12.63 -11.93 27.71
N GLU A 108 12.86 -13.24 27.65
CA GLU A 108 13.30 -13.94 26.45
C GLU A 108 12.09 -14.20 25.52
N VAL A 109 12.18 -13.75 24.26
CA VAL A 109 11.10 -13.86 23.26
C VAL A 109 11.41 -14.99 22.29
N ILE A 110 10.52 -15.97 22.21
CA ILE A 110 10.55 -17.07 21.25
C ILE A 110 9.77 -16.67 20.00
N VAL A 111 10.34 -16.89 18.82
CA VAL A 111 9.66 -16.62 17.54
C VAL A 111 9.13 -17.92 16.94
N ILE A 112 7.87 -17.91 16.51
CA ILE A 112 7.25 -18.97 15.72
C ILE A 112 6.98 -18.44 14.32
N SER A 113 7.65 -19.02 13.32
CA SER A 113 7.51 -18.69 11.90
C SER A 113 7.35 -19.91 11.00
N ASP A 114 6.97 -19.67 9.74
CA ASP A 114 6.97 -20.63 8.63
C ASP A 114 6.09 -21.86 8.87
N LYS A 115 4.88 -21.65 9.39
CA LYS A 115 3.94 -22.74 9.71
C LYS A 115 2.60 -22.54 9.00
N LEU A 116 2.06 -23.64 8.48
CA LEU A 116 0.69 -23.67 7.96
C LEU A 116 -0.34 -23.45 9.08
N SER A 117 -0.10 -24.01 10.28
CA SER A 117 -0.96 -23.76 11.43
C SER A 117 -0.18 -23.85 12.75
N PHE A 118 -0.59 -23.05 13.73
CA PHE A 118 -0.04 -23.03 15.07
C PHE A 118 -1.15 -22.91 16.14
N ASP A 119 -1.11 -23.81 17.13
CA ASP A 119 -2.07 -23.82 18.24
C ASP A 119 -1.40 -23.30 19.52
N LEU A 120 -1.84 -22.12 19.97
CA LEU A 120 -1.48 -21.59 21.28
C LEU A 120 -2.42 -22.16 22.34
N THR A 121 -2.09 -23.36 22.81
CA THR A 121 -2.83 -24.04 23.88
C THR A 121 -2.60 -23.39 25.24
N ARG A 122 -3.56 -23.53 26.16
CA ARG A 122 -3.42 -23.02 27.53
C ARG A 122 -2.18 -23.60 28.23
N LYS A 123 -1.92 -24.90 28.04
CA LYS A 123 -0.75 -25.58 28.64
C LYS A 123 0.59 -25.03 28.13
N LEU A 124 0.66 -24.67 26.85
CA LEU A 124 1.84 -24.03 26.27
C LEU A 124 2.03 -22.62 26.83
N ALA A 125 0.95 -21.84 26.94
CA ALA A 125 0.97 -20.51 27.56
C ALA A 125 1.40 -20.56 29.05
N GLU A 126 0.85 -21.48 29.84
CA GLU A 126 1.25 -21.66 31.25
C GLU A 126 2.74 -22.00 31.39
N LYS A 127 3.25 -22.87 30.51
CA LYS A 127 4.68 -23.21 30.47
C LYS A 127 5.54 -21.98 30.16
N LEU A 128 5.22 -21.24 29.09
CA LEU A 128 5.93 -20.01 28.71
C LEU A 128 5.92 -18.98 29.85
N ALA A 129 4.77 -18.78 30.48
CA ALA A 129 4.62 -17.87 31.60
C ALA A 129 5.43 -18.28 32.83
N SER A 130 5.56 -19.58 33.11
CA SER A 130 6.36 -20.13 34.22
C SER A 130 7.86 -20.02 33.97
N GLU A 131 8.28 -20.07 32.69
CA GLU A 131 9.66 -19.91 32.26
C GLU A 131 10.03 -18.42 32.02
N GLY A 132 9.09 -17.49 32.22
CA GLY A 132 9.31 -16.06 31.97
C GLY A 132 9.47 -15.69 30.49
N LYS A 133 9.06 -16.58 29.59
CA LYS A 133 9.21 -16.44 28.14
C LYS A 133 7.96 -15.88 27.49
N ARG A 134 8.17 -15.21 26.36
CA ARG A 134 7.09 -14.70 25.50
C ARG A 134 7.18 -15.27 24.11
N ILE A 135 6.12 -15.14 23.34
CA ILE A 135 5.99 -15.68 21.99
C ILE A 135 5.62 -14.58 20.99
N LEU A 136 6.38 -14.49 19.90
CA LEU A 136 6.08 -13.70 18.70
C LEU A 136 5.70 -14.67 17.59
N ILE A 137 4.54 -14.48 16.97
CA ILE A 137 4.04 -15.35 15.89
C ILE A 137 4.11 -14.56 14.58
N THR A 138 4.82 -15.06 13.57
CA THR A 138 5.01 -14.40 12.26
C THR A 138 4.87 -15.42 11.14
N ASP A 139 4.41 -15.05 9.94
CA ASP A 139 4.40 -15.96 8.78
C ASP A 139 3.65 -17.29 9.02
N VAL A 140 2.48 -17.19 9.67
CA VAL A 140 1.61 -18.34 9.97
C VAL A 140 0.26 -18.19 9.30
N VAL A 141 -0.15 -19.19 8.51
CA VAL A 141 -1.43 -19.10 7.77
C VAL A 141 -2.65 -19.14 8.72
N THR A 142 -2.64 -20.01 9.73
CA THR A 142 -3.73 -20.08 10.71
C THR A 142 -3.24 -20.24 12.14
N VAL A 143 -3.59 -19.31 13.01
CA VAL A 143 -3.31 -19.38 14.45
C VAL A 143 -4.59 -19.68 15.22
N ASN A 144 -4.59 -20.72 16.05
CA ASN A 144 -5.69 -21.03 16.95
C ASN A 144 -5.26 -20.73 18.39
N ILE A 145 -5.97 -19.80 19.05
CA ILE A 145 -5.75 -19.48 20.46
C ILE A 145 -6.82 -20.19 21.27
N GLU A 146 -6.39 -21.09 22.16
CA GLU A 146 -7.30 -21.78 23.08
C GLU A 146 -7.84 -20.81 24.14
N ASP A 147 -9.01 -21.13 24.69
CA ASP A 147 -9.58 -20.38 25.80
C ASP A 147 -8.68 -20.43 27.04
N MET A 148 -8.32 -19.25 27.55
CA MET A 148 -7.41 -19.08 28.68
C MET A 148 -7.65 -17.72 29.36
N PRO A 149 -7.15 -17.48 30.59
CA PRO A 149 -7.26 -16.16 31.22
C PRO A 149 -6.57 -15.06 30.41
N GLU A 150 -7.17 -13.88 30.34
CA GLU A 150 -6.64 -12.69 29.65
C GLU A 150 -5.22 -12.34 30.09
N GLU A 151 -4.99 -12.34 31.41
CA GLU A 151 -3.69 -12.06 32.01
C GLU A 151 -2.60 -13.03 31.56
N LEU A 152 -2.97 -14.29 31.33
CA LEU A 152 -2.04 -15.31 30.88
C LEU A 152 -1.65 -15.06 29.42
N LEU A 153 -2.63 -14.77 28.56
CA LEU A 153 -2.38 -14.46 27.15
C LEU A 153 -1.56 -13.18 27.01
N ASP A 154 -1.93 -12.11 27.72
CA ASP A 154 -1.20 -10.84 27.67
C ASP A 154 0.25 -10.98 28.16
N LYS A 155 0.47 -11.82 29.18
CA LYS A 155 1.81 -12.08 29.71
C LYS A 155 2.73 -12.77 28.70
N VAL A 156 2.19 -13.71 27.91
CA VAL A 156 3.00 -14.56 27.02
C VAL A 156 3.03 -14.10 25.57
N LEU A 157 1.95 -13.50 25.05
CA LEU A 157 1.91 -13.02 23.67
C LEU A 157 2.68 -11.70 23.56
N GLU A 158 3.79 -11.73 22.86
CA GLU A 158 4.59 -10.53 22.56
C GLU A 158 4.03 -9.79 21.34
N GLY A 159 3.66 -10.53 20.30
CA GLY A 159 3.05 -9.96 19.10
C GLY A 159 2.65 -11.00 18.07
N MET A 160 1.89 -10.55 17.06
CA MET A 160 1.60 -11.31 15.85
C MET A 160 1.74 -10.45 14.60
N ARG A 161 2.31 -11.03 13.53
CA ARG A 161 2.56 -10.38 12.24
C ARG A 161 2.31 -11.38 11.12
N ASP A 162 1.85 -10.92 9.96
CA ASP A 162 1.71 -11.75 8.76
C ASP A 162 0.94 -13.07 9.02
N VAL A 163 -0.16 -12.94 9.77
CA VAL A 163 -1.07 -14.05 10.07
C VAL A 163 -2.37 -13.88 9.30
N LEU A 164 -2.67 -14.82 8.40
CA LEU A 164 -3.84 -14.73 7.52
C LEU A 164 -5.16 -14.93 8.29
N VAL A 165 -5.21 -15.89 9.20
CA VAL A 165 -6.41 -16.20 9.99
C VAL A 165 -6.06 -16.43 11.45
N VAL A 166 -6.76 -15.74 12.37
CA VAL A 166 -6.70 -16.01 13.81
C VAL A 166 -8.05 -16.43 14.36
N ASN A 167 -8.11 -17.65 14.90
CA ASN A 167 -9.24 -18.15 15.66
C ASN A 167 -9.02 -17.89 17.14
N VAL A 168 -9.80 -16.97 17.71
CA VAL A 168 -9.66 -16.53 19.11
C VAL A 168 -11.02 -16.46 19.83
N PRO A 169 -11.12 -16.87 21.11
CA PRO A 169 -12.28 -16.62 21.96
C PRO A 169 -12.61 -15.13 22.05
N LYS A 170 -13.90 -14.79 22.08
CA LYS A 170 -14.38 -13.39 21.99
C LYS A 170 -13.76 -12.46 23.05
N HIS A 171 -13.56 -12.95 24.27
CA HIS A 171 -12.99 -12.13 25.35
C HIS A 171 -11.49 -11.88 25.14
N LEU A 172 -10.74 -12.82 24.54
CA LEU A 172 -9.31 -12.67 24.25
C LEU A 172 -9.00 -11.81 23.02
N LYS A 173 -10.01 -11.53 22.17
CA LYS A 173 -9.82 -10.84 20.89
C LYS A 173 -9.12 -9.49 21.06
N HIS A 174 -9.44 -8.72 22.10
CA HIS A 174 -8.88 -7.38 22.28
C HIS A 174 -7.37 -7.41 22.55
N ILE A 175 -6.86 -8.44 23.24
CA ILE A 175 -5.41 -8.63 23.48
C ILE A 175 -4.71 -8.93 22.16
N VAL A 176 -5.33 -9.80 21.36
CA VAL A 176 -4.84 -10.15 20.03
C VAL A 176 -4.81 -8.93 19.12
N ASP A 177 -5.88 -8.14 19.08
CA ASP A 177 -5.96 -6.91 18.27
C ASP A 177 -4.87 -5.92 18.65
N LEU A 178 -4.63 -5.72 19.96
CA LEU A 178 -3.61 -4.80 20.46
C LEU A 178 -2.18 -5.23 20.13
N LYS A 179 -1.95 -6.54 19.99
CA LYS A 179 -0.62 -7.12 19.77
C LYS A 179 -0.39 -7.60 18.34
N SER A 180 -1.37 -7.41 17.45
CA SER A 180 -1.27 -7.76 16.03
C SER A 180 -0.96 -6.53 15.19
N LYS A 181 -0.02 -6.67 14.25
CA LYS A 181 0.13 -5.75 13.12
C LYS A 181 -0.17 -6.57 11.87
N ASP A 182 -1.22 -6.19 11.15
CA ASP A 182 -1.69 -6.85 9.92
C ASP A 182 -2.17 -8.30 10.09
N VAL A 183 -3.36 -8.45 10.68
CA VAL A 183 -4.01 -9.75 10.88
C VAL A 183 -5.50 -9.67 10.56
N PHE A 184 -5.99 -10.56 9.70
CA PHE A 184 -7.42 -10.70 9.40
C PHE A 184 -8.07 -11.62 10.46
N ILE A 185 -8.96 -11.07 11.29
CA ILE A 185 -9.54 -11.79 12.44
C ILE A 185 -11.01 -12.11 12.16
N THR A 186 -11.33 -13.40 12.06
CA THR A 186 -12.70 -13.87 11.85
C THR A 186 -13.19 -14.67 13.06
N GLY A 187 -14.39 -14.33 13.54
CA GLY A 187 -15.07 -15.10 14.57
C GLY A 187 -15.95 -16.18 13.95
N LYS A 188 -15.59 -17.45 14.17
CA LYS A 188 -16.38 -18.68 13.97
C LYS A 188 -17.19 -18.79 12.67
N GLY A 189 -16.61 -19.53 11.70
CA GLY A 189 -17.34 -20.52 10.90
C GLY A 189 -17.17 -20.42 9.39
N GLY A 190 -16.41 -21.36 8.82
CA GLY A 190 -16.59 -21.83 7.43
C GLY A 190 -15.58 -21.33 6.40
N ILE A 191 -14.74 -22.25 5.93
CA ILE A 191 -13.82 -22.12 4.78
C ILE A 191 -14.61 -22.40 3.48
N PHE A 192 -14.29 -21.64 2.41
CA PHE A 192 -14.52 -21.86 0.97
C PHE A 192 -15.83 -22.56 0.53
N GLY A 193 -16.67 -21.82 -0.20
CA GLY A 193 -17.67 -22.42 -1.09
C GLY A 193 -18.49 -21.40 -1.88
N GLY A 194 -18.14 -21.23 -3.16
CA GLY A 194 -19.10 -20.87 -4.22
C GLY A 194 -19.40 -19.38 -4.42
N PHE A 195 -19.19 -18.94 -5.66
CA PHE A 195 -19.68 -17.68 -6.22
C PHE A 195 -21.21 -17.53 -6.15
N ILE A 196 -21.66 -16.29 -6.43
CA ILE A 196 -23.03 -15.75 -6.63
C ILE A 196 -23.59 -15.09 -5.35
N GLY A 197 -23.94 -13.81 -5.29
CA GLY A 197 -24.02 -12.74 -6.27
C GLY A 197 -24.87 -11.59 -5.70
N GLY A 198 -24.66 -10.37 -6.19
CA GLY A 198 -25.64 -9.29 -6.11
C GLY A 198 -25.75 -8.53 -4.78
N LEU A 199 -25.35 -7.25 -4.82
CA LEU A 199 -26.07 -6.10 -4.26
C LEU A 199 -27.00 -6.38 -3.05
N VAL A 200 -26.63 -5.93 -1.84
CA VAL A 200 -27.53 -5.08 -1.01
C VAL A 200 -26.73 -4.09 -0.16
N ARG A 201 -26.89 -2.83 -0.54
CA ARG A 201 -26.80 -1.55 0.17
C ARG A 201 -27.50 -1.57 1.54
N THR A 202 -26.88 -1.05 2.62
CA THR A 202 -27.60 -0.32 3.69
C THR A 202 -26.67 0.62 4.43
N ILE A 203 -26.86 1.92 4.17
CA ILE A 203 -26.65 3.01 5.13
C ILE A 203 -27.69 2.84 6.24
N VAL A 204 -27.34 2.90 7.54
CA VAL A 204 -28.09 3.65 8.59
C VAL A 204 -27.20 3.93 9.82
N ASN A 205 -27.18 5.20 10.24
CA ASN A 205 -26.62 5.76 11.46
C ASN A 205 -27.32 5.28 12.76
N ALA A 206 -26.58 5.22 13.87
CA ALA A 206 -27.15 5.41 15.19
C ALA A 206 -26.16 6.12 16.13
N VAL A 207 -26.38 7.42 16.32
CA VAL A 207 -25.95 8.12 17.53
C VAL A 207 -27.02 7.84 18.59
N ALA A 208 -26.62 7.29 19.74
CA ALA A 208 -27.36 7.39 20.98
C ALA A 208 -26.38 7.80 22.09
N SER A 209 -26.75 8.86 22.79
CA SER A 209 -25.95 9.75 23.61
C SER A 209 -25.91 9.35 25.10
N SER A 210 -24.81 9.73 25.77
CA SER A 210 -24.73 10.39 27.10
C SER A 210 -23.91 9.70 28.21
N VAL A 211 -23.10 10.56 28.89
CA VAL A 211 -22.44 10.45 30.23
C VAL A 211 -21.04 9.79 30.25
N ALA A 212 -19.91 10.37 30.69
CA ALA A 212 -19.59 11.60 31.43
C ALA A 212 -18.14 12.13 31.15
N LYS A 213 -17.89 13.34 31.66
CA LYS A 213 -16.85 14.33 31.36
C LYS A 213 -15.45 14.12 31.99
N ALA A 214 -14.42 14.38 31.17
CA ALA A 214 -13.15 15.10 31.41
C ALA A 214 -12.02 14.50 32.30
N PRO A 215 -10.73 14.91 32.16
CA PRO A 215 -10.02 15.48 30.99
C PRO A 215 -8.64 14.80 30.75
N TRP A 216 -8.43 14.20 29.58
CA TRP A 216 -7.09 13.83 29.08
C TRP A 216 -6.75 14.70 27.87
N GLN A 217 -6.08 15.81 28.13
CA GLN A 217 -5.27 16.59 27.19
C GLN A 217 -3.87 16.64 27.83
N ALA A 218 -2.76 16.37 27.17
CA ALA A 218 -2.46 16.43 25.76
C ALA A 218 -1.26 15.51 25.46
N ILE A 219 -1.12 15.14 24.18
CA ILE A 219 -0.20 14.17 23.56
C ILE A 219 -0.86 12.78 23.35
N SER A 220 -1.84 12.69 22.43
CA SER A 220 -2.22 11.44 21.74
C SER A 220 -3.32 11.73 20.73
N LYS A 221 -3.23 11.21 19.49
CA LYS A 221 -4.17 11.38 18.35
C LYS A 221 -4.02 12.71 17.62
N GLY A 222 -3.54 12.66 16.38
CA GLY A 222 -3.90 13.70 15.41
C GLY A 222 -5.42 13.72 15.29
N GLU A 223 -6.03 14.90 15.44
CA GLU A 223 -7.47 15.04 15.25
C GLU A 223 -7.81 14.65 13.81
N LYS A 224 -8.70 13.67 13.67
CA LYS A 224 -9.31 13.34 12.39
C LYS A 224 -10.36 14.38 12.06
N PHE A 225 -10.48 14.71 10.78
CA PHE A 225 -11.53 15.56 10.30
C PHE A 225 -12.09 15.00 8.99
N HIS A 226 -13.37 15.25 8.78
CA HIS A 226 -14.03 14.94 7.54
C HIS A 226 -13.72 16.03 6.50
N ALA A 227 -13.34 15.63 5.29
CA ALA A 227 -13.16 16.55 4.17
C ALA A 227 -13.96 16.08 2.96
N LYS A 228 -14.54 17.06 2.25
CA LYS A 228 -15.21 16.86 0.98
C LYS A 228 -14.75 17.94 0.01
N LEU A 229 -14.12 17.53 -1.07
CA LEU A 229 -13.70 18.41 -2.17
C LEU A 229 -14.49 18.04 -3.40
N THR A 230 -14.90 19.05 -4.18
CA THR A 230 -15.59 18.87 -5.45
C THR A 230 -14.94 19.71 -6.55
N GLY A 231 -15.03 19.23 -7.79
CA GLY A 231 -14.53 19.96 -8.94
C GLY A 231 -15.26 19.55 -10.21
N GLU A 232 -15.85 20.51 -10.92
CA GLU A 232 -16.49 20.28 -12.21
C GLU A 232 -15.45 19.96 -13.29
N VAL A 233 -15.74 18.99 -14.13
CA VAL A 233 -14.87 18.60 -15.26
C VAL A 233 -15.61 18.69 -16.60
N PRO A 234 -14.89 18.95 -17.70
CA PRO A 234 -15.46 18.95 -19.03
C PRO A 234 -15.97 17.56 -19.46
N PRO A 235 -16.68 17.47 -20.61
CA PRO A 235 -17.24 16.22 -21.10
C PRO A 235 -16.26 15.07 -21.28
N GLU A 236 -15.00 15.38 -21.56
CA GLU A 236 -13.87 14.46 -21.68
C GLU A 236 -12.72 15.03 -20.84
N TYR A 237 -12.13 14.22 -19.97
CA TYR A 237 -11.12 14.68 -19.01
C TYR A 237 -10.21 13.53 -18.55
N SER A 238 -9.15 13.88 -17.83
CA SER A 238 -8.16 12.95 -17.27
C SER A 238 -8.02 13.10 -15.76
N ILE A 239 -7.68 12.00 -15.08
CA ILE A 239 -7.38 11.99 -13.64
C ILE A 239 -5.93 11.58 -13.43
N LYS A 240 -5.24 12.34 -12.58
CA LYS A 240 -3.98 11.94 -11.95
C LYS A 240 -4.18 11.86 -10.45
N ALA A 241 -4.04 10.68 -9.85
CA ALA A 241 -4.15 10.46 -8.42
C ALA A 241 -2.79 10.08 -7.82
N SER A 242 -2.41 10.70 -6.72
CA SER A 242 -1.24 10.34 -5.90
C SER A 242 -1.70 10.04 -4.49
N ILE A 243 -1.50 8.79 -4.06
CA ILE A 243 -2.08 8.23 -2.84
C ILE A 243 -0.93 7.62 -2.02
N ASP A 244 -0.72 8.14 -0.82
CA ASP A 244 0.29 7.70 0.15
C ASP A 244 -0.43 7.29 1.45
N ALA A 245 0.09 6.29 2.16
CA ALA A 245 -0.32 5.82 3.49
C ALA A 245 -1.84 5.85 3.76
N SER A 246 -2.65 5.46 2.78
CA SER A 246 -4.10 5.71 2.78
C SER A 246 -4.91 4.51 2.30
N LYS A 247 -6.21 4.56 2.61
CA LYS A 247 -7.22 3.67 2.00
C LYS A 247 -8.12 4.46 1.07
N VAL A 248 -8.09 4.17 -0.23
CA VAL A 248 -8.86 4.93 -1.22
C VAL A 248 -9.74 4.02 -2.06
N SER A 249 -10.99 4.43 -2.28
CA SER A 249 -11.94 3.72 -3.13
C SER A 249 -12.31 4.54 -4.35
N PHE A 250 -12.24 3.98 -5.55
CA PHE A 250 -12.71 4.62 -6.78
C PHE A 250 -14.13 4.19 -7.13
N SER A 251 -14.98 5.12 -7.56
CA SER A 251 -16.32 4.76 -8.00
C SER A 251 -16.88 5.72 -9.05
N PRO A 252 -17.54 5.22 -10.12
CA PRO A 252 -18.19 6.08 -11.09
C PRO A 252 -19.41 6.77 -10.48
N ASN A 253 -19.63 8.03 -10.84
CA ASN A 253 -20.79 8.83 -10.46
C ASN A 253 -21.44 9.44 -11.69
N THR A 254 -22.48 8.78 -12.20
CA THR A 254 -23.19 9.22 -13.41
C THR A 254 -24.18 10.36 -13.18
N SER A 255 -24.34 10.83 -11.94
CA SER A 255 -25.39 11.79 -11.57
C SER A 255 -24.89 13.24 -11.57
N SER A 256 -23.58 13.48 -11.67
CA SER A 256 -22.98 14.82 -11.71
C SER A 256 -21.90 14.91 -12.78
N ARG A 257 -21.42 16.14 -13.03
CA ARG A 257 -20.19 16.42 -13.79
C ARG A 257 -19.04 16.80 -12.85
N GLU A 258 -19.16 16.41 -11.58
CA GLU A 258 -18.18 16.75 -10.55
C GLU A 258 -17.42 15.51 -10.13
N ILE A 259 -16.10 15.65 -10.07
CA ILE A 259 -15.28 14.77 -9.24
C ILE A 259 -15.54 15.13 -7.79
N VAL A 260 -15.72 14.13 -6.93
CA VAL A 260 -15.87 14.30 -5.49
C VAL A 260 -14.81 13.46 -4.79
N VAL A 261 -14.02 14.10 -3.92
CA VAL A 261 -13.11 13.42 -3.00
C VAL A 261 -13.65 13.62 -1.59
N GLU A 262 -14.14 12.55 -0.96
CA GLU A 262 -14.81 12.62 0.34
C GLU A 262 -14.27 11.57 1.30
N GLY A 263 -13.98 11.94 2.54
CA GLY A 263 -13.30 11.04 3.45
C GLY A 263 -12.91 11.60 4.81
N GLU A 264 -12.19 10.79 5.57
CA GLU A 264 -11.62 11.11 6.88
C GLU A 264 -10.10 11.23 6.78
N PHE A 265 -9.56 12.37 7.22
CA PHE A 265 -8.14 12.71 7.09
C PHE A 265 -7.57 13.19 8.42
N TYR A 266 -6.24 13.21 8.54
CA TYR A 266 -5.56 13.77 9.70
C TYR A 266 -5.18 15.23 9.45
N ARG A 267 -5.29 16.08 10.47
CA ARG A 267 -4.82 17.47 10.41
C ARG A 267 -3.38 17.56 9.91
N GLY A 268 -3.13 18.39 8.89
CA GLY A 268 -1.83 18.52 8.21
C GLY A 268 -1.62 17.55 7.04
N SER A 269 -2.60 16.68 6.77
CA SER A 269 -2.66 15.77 5.63
C SER A 269 -3.95 16.00 4.84
N GLU A 270 -4.31 17.28 4.67
CA GLU A 270 -5.50 17.66 3.92
C GLU A 270 -5.43 17.10 2.48
N PRO A 271 -6.51 16.47 1.99
CA PRO A 271 -6.55 16.06 0.59
C PRO A 271 -6.52 17.29 -0.30
N LYS A 272 -6.06 17.11 -1.55
CA LYS A 272 -6.14 18.15 -2.56
C LYS A 272 -6.84 17.62 -3.80
N LEU A 273 -7.65 18.50 -4.38
CA LEU A 273 -8.27 18.33 -5.69
C LEU A 273 -8.01 19.62 -6.46
N ASN A 274 -7.32 19.52 -7.59
CA ASN A 274 -7.09 20.63 -8.50
C ASN A 274 -7.64 20.28 -9.88
N ILE A 275 -8.45 21.17 -10.45
CA ILE A 275 -8.95 21.06 -11.81
C ILE A 275 -8.28 22.15 -12.65
N ASP A 276 -7.52 21.73 -13.65
CA ASP A 276 -6.90 22.61 -14.65
C ASP A 276 -7.34 22.17 -16.04
N GLY A 277 -8.35 22.85 -16.58
CA GLY A 277 -8.95 22.50 -17.88
C GLY A 277 -9.56 21.10 -17.88
N ASP A 278 -8.95 20.19 -18.63
CA ASP A 278 -9.34 18.78 -18.78
C ASP A 278 -8.56 17.84 -17.86
N LYS A 279 -7.79 18.36 -16.91
CA LYS A 279 -6.95 17.59 -15.99
C LYS A 279 -7.41 17.77 -14.55
N ALA A 280 -7.73 16.66 -13.90
CA ALA A 280 -7.97 16.60 -12.48
C ALA A 280 -6.78 15.97 -11.77
N SER A 281 -6.20 16.66 -10.80
CA SER A 281 -5.12 16.15 -9.94
C SER A 281 -5.63 15.96 -8.53
N ILE A 282 -5.44 14.75 -7.98
CA ILE A 282 -5.86 14.34 -6.64
C ILE A 282 -4.63 13.93 -5.84
N GLU A 283 -4.46 14.51 -4.64
CA GLU A 283 -3.40 14.13 -3.71
C GLU A 283 -4.02 13.73 -2.36
N ILE A 284 -3.66 12.54 -1.87
CA ILE A 284 -4.11 11.99 -0.59
C ILE A 284 -2.90 11.43 0.15
N ASP A 285 -2.48 12.07 1.24
CA ASP A 285 -1.24 11.70 1.96
C ASP A 285 -1.49 10.73 3.14
N VAL A 286 -2.53 10.95 3.96
CA VAL A 286 -2.88 10.06 5.07
C VAL A 286 -4.37 10.17 5.37
N GLY A 287 -5.12 9.11 5.10
CA GLY A 287 -6.54 9.05 5.43
C GLY A 287 -7.29 7.91 4.78
N SER A 288 -8.62 8.05 4.78
CA SER A 288 -9.51 7.18 4.01
C SER A 288 -10.43 8.03 3.16
N ALA A 289 -10.52 7.75 1.86
CA ALA A 289 -11.32 8.55 0.93
C ALA A 289 -12.05 7.69 -0.09
N THR A 290 -13.18 8.22 -0.57
CA THR A 290 -13.81 7.77 -1.81
C THR A 290 -13.64 8.86 -2.86
N ILE A 291 -13.17 8.46 -4.04
CA ILE A 291 -13.09 9.29 -5.24
C ILE A 291 -14.25 8.89 -6.14
N LEU A 292 -15.24 9.78 -6.23
CA LEU A 292 -16.33 9.68 -7.18
C LEU A 292 -15.98 10.48 -8.43
N TYR A 293 -16.11 9.88 -9.60
CA TYR A 293 -15.77 10.55 -10.87
C TYR A 293 -16.89 10.42 -11.91
N PRO A 294 -17.16 11.47 -12.71
CA PRO A 294 -18.21 11.42 -13.71
C PRO A 294 -17.81 10.67 -14.98
N LYS A 295 -18.77 10.41 -15.87
CA LYS A 295 -18.47 9.88 -17.21
C LYS A 295 -17.59 10.85 -18.02
N GLY A 296 -16.86 10.31 -18.99
CA GLY A 296 -15.95 11.06 -19.88
C GLY A 296 -14.48 10.86 -19.55
N LEU A 297 -14.14 9.86 -18.74
CA LEU A 297 -12.77 9.63 -18.30
C LEU A 297 -11.96 9.01 -19.45
N SER A 298 -10.99 9.75 -19.99
CA SER A 298 -10.18 9.33 -21.15
C SER A 298 -8.80 8.81 -20.75
N ARG A 299 -8.24 9.31 -19.65
CA ARG A 299 -6.93 8.92 -19.12
C ARG A 299 -6.93 8.89 -17.60
N VAL A 300 -6.26 7.89 -17.03
CA VAL A 300 -6.12 7.70 -15.59
C VAL A 300 -4.67 7.36 -15.25
N ASP A 301 -4.01 8.20 -14.45
CA ASP A 301 -2.68 7.93 -13.92
C ASP A 301 -2.78 7.82 -12.38
N ILE A 302 -2.48 6.67 -11.80
CA ILE A 302 -2.55 6.43 -10.35
C ILE A 302 -1.16 6.10 -9.83
N LYS A 303 -0.70 6.84 -8.82
CA LYS A 303 0.51 6.53 -8.06
C LYS A 303 0.14 6.17 -6.63
N VAL A 304 0.67 5.06 -6.15
CA VAL A 304 0.28 4.42 -4.90
C VAL A 304 1.52 4.06 -4.10
N ASP A 305 1.64 4.55 -2.88
CA ASP A 305 2.74 4.23 -1.97
C ASP A 305 2.14 3.82 -0.61
N ALA A 306 2.58 2.67 -0.08
CA ALA A 306 2.18 2.14 1.22
C ALA A 306 0.67 2.19 1.50
N SER A 307 -0.15 1.94 0.48
CA SER A 307 -1.59 2.23 0.49
C SER A 307 -2.45 1.03 0.11
N THR A 308 -3.75 1.14 0.37
CA THR A 308 -4.77 0.21 -0.12
C THR A 308 -5.71 0.93 -1.06
N ILE A 309 -5.88 0.42 -2.28
CA ILE A 309 -6.84 0.93 -3.25
C ILE A 309 -7.84 -0.15 -3.60
N ASP A 310 -9.12 0.22 -3.57
CA ASP A 310 -10.21 -0.62 -4.07
C ASP A 310 -11.16 0.12 -5.02
N GLY A 311 -12.04 -0.61 -5.70
CA GLY A 311 -13.20 -0.03 -6.39
C GLY A 311 -13.19 -0.20 -7.90
N VAL A 312 -13.89 0.70 -8.59
CA VAL A 312 -14.24 0.54 -10.00
C VAL A 312 -13.76 1.73 -10.82
N ILE A 313 -13.05 1.44 -11.90
CA ILE A 313 -12.68 2.36 -12.98
C ILE A 313 -13.44 1.93 -14.24
N GLU A 314 -14.52 2.63 -14.55
CA GLU A 314 -15.29 2.38 -15.78
C GLU A 314 -15.04 3.48 -16.83
N ASP A 315 -15.66 3.25 -17.99
CA ASP A 315 -15.72 4.11 -19.18
C ASP A 315 -14.66 3.72 -20.22
N CYS A 316 -14.77 4.26 -21.43
CA CYS A 316 -13.86 3.96 -22.53
C CYS A 316 -12.49 4.63 -22.35
N VAL A 317 -11.82 4.35 -21.23
CA VAL A 317 -10.49 4.85 -20.90
C VAL A 317 -9.51 4.40 -21.98
N ARG A 318 -8.77 5.36 -22.55
CA ARG A 318 -7.79 5.12 -23.61
C ARG A 318 -6.39 4.88 -23.06
N GLU A 319 -6.07 5.46 -21.91
CA GLU A 319 -4.77 5.31 -21.26
C GLU A 319 -4.99 5.12 -19.75
N LEU A 320 -4.49 4.01 -19.22
CA LEU A 320 -4.46 3.73 -17.78
C LEU A 320 -3.02 3.48 -17.37
N SER A 321 -2.56 4.12 -16.31
CA SER A 321 -1.27 3.87 -15.70
C SER A 321 -1.45 3.72 -14.20
N ILE A 322 -0.89 2.66 -13.64
CA ILE A 322 -0.85 2.41 -12.19
C ILE A 322 0.60 2.14 -11.82
N GLU A 323 1.15 2.97 -10.93
CA GLU A 323 2.47 2.81 -10.33
C GLU A 323 2.30 2.54 -8.84
N SER A 324 2.86 1.44 -8.35
CA SER A 324 2.62 0.93 -7.01
C SER A 324 3.93 0.61 -6.29
N ASP A 325 4.09 1.08 -5.05
CA ASP A 325 5.16 0.70 -4.12
C ASP A 325 4.53 0.24 -2.80
N ALA A 326 4.91 -0.96 -2.33
CA ALA A 326 4.50 -1.53 -1.04
C ALA A 326 2.98 -1.45 -0.77
N SER A 327 2.16 -1.69 -1.80
CA SER A 327 0.73 -1.38 -1.76
C SER A 327 -0.15 -2.59 -2.08
N ASN A 328 -1.43 -2.50 -1.70
CA ASN A 328 -2.47 -3.48 -2.01
C ASN A 328 -3.52 -2.83 -2.93
N ILE A 329 -3.74 -3.41 -4.12
CA ILE A 329 -4.64 -2.85 -5.13
C ILE A 329 -5.64 -3.94 -5.56
N ASP A 330 -6.93 -3.63 -5.48
CA ASP A 330 -8.04 -4.48 -5.95
C ASP A 330 -9.01 -3.64 -6.81
N LEU A 331 -8.89 -3.71 -8.13
CA LEU A 331 -9.64 -2.83 -9.03
C LEU A 331 -10.43 -3.60 -10.09
N GLU A 332 -11.69 -3.19 -10.27
CA GLU A 332 -12.51 -3.55 -11.42
C GLU A 332 -12.39 -2.45 -12.49
N ILE A 333 -11.83 -2.79 -13.64
CA ILE A 333 -11.62 -1.90 -14.79
C ILE A 333 -12.58 -2.31 -15.91
N GLY A 334 -13.69 -1.60 -16.03
CA GLY A 334 -14.81 -2.00 -16.89
C GLY A 334 -14.98 -1.14 -18.14
N LYS A 335 -15.54 -1.74 -19.19
CA LYS A 335 -15.93 -1.06 -20.45
C LYS A 335 -14.75 -0.42 -21.19
N LEU A 336 -13.58 -1.03 -21.12
CA LEU A 336 -12.42 -0.54 -21.87
C LEU A 336 -12.66 -0.66 -23.38
N GLY A 337 -12.38 0.42 -24.11
CA GLY A 337 -12.29 0.39 -25.56
C GLY A 337 -10.89 0.01 -26.02
N LYS A 338 -10.47 0.54 -27.17
CA LYS A 338 -9.06 0.50 -27.55
C LYS A 338 -8.23 1.31 -26.54
N SER A 339 -7.31 0.66 -25.84
CA SER A 339 -6.59 1.27 -24.72
C SER A 339 -5.14 0.79 -24.58
N VAL A 340 -4.34 1.62 -23.92
CA VAL A 340 -2.99 1.28 -23.44
C VAL A 340 -3.04 1.28 -21.91
N PHE A 341 -2.63 0.19 -21.29
CA PHE A 341 -2.57 0.04 -19.85
C PHE A 341 -1.13 -0.30 -19.42
N HIS A 342 -0.56 0.54 -18.56
CA HIS A 342 0.72 0.30 -17.92
C HIS A 342 0.55 0.02 -16.41
N LEU A 343 1.20 -1.03 -15.93
CA LEU A 343 1.24 -1.41 -14.52
C LEU A 343 2.70 -1.52 -14.05
N GLY A 344 3.15 -0.53 -13.29
CA GLY A 344 4.41 -0.56 -12.55
C GLY A 344 4.19 -1.01 -11.11
N ALA A 345 4.97 -1.97 -10.61
CA ALA A 345 4.78 -2.50 -9.26
C ALA A 345 6.05 -2.97 -8.54
N ASP A 346 6.38 -2.33 -7.42
CA ASP A 346 7.40 -2.75 -6.46
C ASP A 346 6.77 -3.22 -5.15
N ALA A 347 7.21 -4.36 -4.62
CA ALA A 347 6.77 -4.95 -3.36
C ALA A 347 5.24 -4.96 -3.12
N SER A 348 4.43 -5.14 -4.17
CA SER A 348 2.98 -4.89 -4.12
C SER A 348 2.12 -6.14 -4.37
N ASN A 349 0.88 -6.12 -3.86
CA ASN A 349 -0.14 -7.14 -4.16
C ASN A 349 -1.26 -6.50 -4.98
N ILE A 350 -1.50 -7.03 -6.17
CA ILE A 350 -2.36 -6.41 -7.17
C ILE A 350 -3.32 -7.45 -7.76
N ASP A 351 -4.61 -7.25 -7.58
CA ASP A 351 -5.71 -7.99 -8.20
C ASP A 351 -6.50 -7.03 -9.12
N LEU A 352 -6.61 -7.40 -10.40
CA LEU A 352 -7.30 -6.59 -11.41
C LEU A 352 -8.32 -7.43 -12.17
N ASP A 353 -9.54 -6.90 -12.26
CA ASP A 353 -10.63 -7.43 -13.09
C ASP A 353 -10.89 -6.49 -14.26
N ILE A 354 -10.47 -6.89 -15.46
CA ILE A 354 -10.46 -6.03 -16.65
C ILE A 354 -11.50 -6.53 -17.64
N GLU A 355 -12.48 -5.71 -18.01
CA GLU A 355 -13.47 -6.03 -19.05
C GLU A 355 -13.38 -5.05 -20.22
N TYR A 356 -13.03 -5.57 -21.39
CA TYR A 356 -13.08 -4.84 -22.66
C TYR A 356 -14.48 -4.90 -23.28
N SER A 357 -14.94 -3.76 -23.79
CA SER A 357 -16.04 -3.65 -24.74
C SER A 357 -15.57 -3.94 -26.16
N GLU A 358 -16.47 -3.94 -27.15
CA GLU A 358 -16.08 -4.04 -28.56
C GLU A 358 -15.14 -2.89 -28.97
N TYR A 359 -14.04 -3.22 -29.63
CA TYR A 359 -13.08 -2.24 -30.14
C TYR A 359 -12.37 -2.71 -31.41
N GLU A 360 -11.94 -1.76 -32.23
CA GLU A 360 -11.08 -2.01 -33.39
C GLU A 360 -9.66 -1.48 -33.14
N GLY A 361 -8.67 -2.18 -33.69
CA GLY A 361 -7.25 -1.92 -33.51
C GLY A 361 -6.62 -2.81 -32.44
N GLU A 362 -5.47 -2.36 -31.94
CA GLU A 362 -4.71 -3.05 -30.91
C GLU A 362 -4.76 -2.27 -29.59
N SER A 363 -5.08 -3.00 -28.53
CA SER A 363 -4.92 -2.59 -27.13
C SER A 363 -3.66 -3.25 -26.57
N GLU A 364 -3.03 -2.62 -25.60
CA GLU A 364 -1.80 -3.12 -24.97
C GLU A 364 -1.88 -3.06 -23.45
N ILE A 365 -1.43 -4.11 -22.79
CA ILE A 365 -1.21 -4.16 -21.34
C ILE A 365 0.27 -4.47 -21.11
N THR A 366 0.98 -3.57 -20.46
CA THR A 366 2.38 -3.75 -20.08
C THR A 366 2.48 -3.80 -18.56
N VAL A 367 3.13 -4.83 -18.04
CA VAL A 367 3.42 -4.99 -16.62
C VAL A 367 4.93 -4.99 -16.42
N ASP A 368 5.42 -4.08 -15.60
CA ASP A 368 6.81 -3.98 -15.18
C ASP A 368 6.87 -4.02 -13.65
N ALA A 369 7.41 -5.10 -13.09
CA ALA A 369 7.41 -5.35 -11.66
C ALA A 369 8.70 -6.02 -11.19
N ASP A 370 8.99 -5.87 -9.90
CA ASP A 370 10.20 -6.45 -9.29
C ASP A 370 9.84 -7.63 -8.36
N VAL A 371 9.23 -7.33 -7.22
CA VAL A 371 8.86 -8.31 -6.17
C VAL A 371 7.38 -8.19 -5.86
N SER A 372 6.53 -8.40 -6.85
CA SER A 372 5.09 -8.17 -6.72
C SER A 372 4.25 -9.41 -6.99
N ASN A 373 3.11 -9.54 -6.32
CA ASN A 373 2.09 -10.54 -6.61
C ASN A 373 1.02 -9.90 -7.48
N ILE A 374 0.89 -10.35 -8.72
CA ILE A 374 -0.03 -9.76 -9.70
C ILE A 374 -0.99 -10.84 -10.20
N SER A 375 -2.27 -10.53 -10.18
CA SER A 375 -3.34 -11.40 -10.64
C SER A 375 -4.31 -10.56 -11.48
N MET A 376 -4.40 -10.89 -12.77
CA MET A 376 -5.27 -10.21 -13.72
C MET A 376 -6.29 -11.20 -14.27
N ARG A 377 -7.58 -10.88 -14.17
CA ARG A 377 -8.65 -11.56 -14.90
C ARG A 377 -9.12 -10.61 -15.98
N ILE A 378 -9.02 -11.03 -17.23
CA ILE A 378 -9.26 -10.19 -18.40
C ILE A 378 -10.37 -10.82 -19.22
N ILE A 379 -11.43 -10.06 -19.47
CA ILE A 379 -12.54 -10.43 -20.33
C ILE A 379 -12.43 -9.59 -21.60
N VAL A 380 -12.44 -10.26 -22.75
CA VAL A 380 -12.37 -9.62 -24.07
C VAL A 380 -13.53 -10.07 -24.96
N PRO A 381 -13.90 -9.28 -25.99
CA PRO A 381 -14.80 -9.73 -27.03
C PRO A 381 -14.35 -11.04 -27.69
N ARG A 382 -15.32 -11.86 -28.10
CA ARG A 382 -15.10 -13.17 -28.73
C ARG A 382 -14.11 -13.17 -29.89
N ASP A 383 -14.13 -12.13 -30.70
CA ASP A 383 -13.32 -12.03 -31.92
C ASP A 383 -11.95 -11.36 -31.69
N THR A 384 -11.66 -10.92 -30.46
CA THR A 384 -10.36 -10.34 -30.10
C THR A 384 -9.26 -11.41 -30.13
N ARG A 385 -8.18 -11.11 -30.86
CA ARG A 385 -6.97 -11.95 -30.89
C ARG A 385 -5.96 -11.51 -29.87
N ILE A 386 -5.33 -12.49 -29.25
CA ILE A 386 -4.46 -12.30 -28.10
C ILE A 386 -3.03 -12.66 -28.46
N GLN A 387 -2.12 -11.78 -28.05
CA GLN A 387 -0.69 -12.04 -27.95
C GLN A 387 -0.29 -11.72 -26.52
N ALA A 388 0.20 -12.69 -25.76
CA ALA A 388 0.51 -12.52 -24.34
C ALA A 388 1.83 -13.20 -23.97
N PHE A 389 2.70 -12.49 -23.25
CA PHE A 389 4.01 -12.97 -22.84
C PHE A 389 4.29 -12.61 -21.38
N ILE A 390 4.81 -13.58 -20.62
CA ILE A 390 5.52 -13.35 -19.36
C ILE A 390 7.01 -13.54 -19.70
N GLU A 391 7.72 -12.43 -19.91
CA GLU A 391 9.14 -12.45 -20.30
C GLU A 391 10.05 -12.79 -19.12
N GLU A 392 9.74 -12.26 -17.94
CA GLU A 392 10.56 -12.39 -16.72
C GLU A 392 9.66 -12.75 -15.53
N GLY A 393 10.22 -13.50 -14.57
CA GLY A 393 9.49 -13.90 -13.37
C GLY A 393 8.79 -15.25 -13.37
N THR A 394 7.94 -15.46 -12.37
CA THR A 394 7.12 -16.66 -12.20
C THR A 394 5.65 -16.40 -12.52
N GLY A 395 4.90 -17.47 -12.84
CA GLY A 395 3.47 -17.38 -13.12
C GLY A 395 3.08 -17.96 -14.47
N PHE A 396 1.85 -17.66 -14.92
CA PHE A 396 1.25 -18.24 -16.10
C PHE A 396 0.17 -17.35 -16.73
N ILE A 397 -0.05 -17.56 -18.02
CA ILE A 397 -1.18 -17.13 -18.81
C ILE A 397 -2.11 -18.34 -18.97
N ASP A 398 -3.39 -18.16 -18.69
CA ASP A 398 -4.46 -19.13 -18.86
C ASP A 398 -5.51 -18.56 -19.83
N ILE A 399 -5.71 -19.24 -20.96
CA ILE A 399 -6.64 -18.81 -22.01
C ILE A 399 -7.13 -20.03 -22.80
N ASP A 400 -8.45 -20.22 -22.92
CA ASP A 400 -9.09 -21.31 -23.68
C ASP A 400 -8.48 -22.72 -23.42
N GLY A 401 -8.14 -23.01 -22.17
CA GLY A 401 -7.54 -24.29 -21.76
C GLY A 401 -6.03 -24.42 -22.06
N TYR A 402 -5.42 -23.41 -22.66
CA TYR A 402 -3.96 -23.25 -22.67
C TYR A 402 -3.48 -22.70 -21.33
N MET A 403 -2.37 -23.24 -20.82
CA MET A 403 -1.68 -22.70 -19.65
C MET A 403 -0.16 -22.67 -19.92
N GLY A 404 0.45 -21.49 -19.89
CA GLY A 404 1.89 -21.33 -20.14
C GLY A 404 2.35 -19.87 -20.08
N LYS A 405 3.59 -19.58 -20.47
CA LYS A 405 4.16 -18.21 -20.38
C LYS A 405 4.11 -17.40 -21.67
N HIS A 406 3.80 -18.03 -22.80
CA HIS A 406 3.75 -17.38 -24.11
C HIS A 406 2.52 -17.87 -24.86
N TYR A 407 1.68 -16.96 -25.34
CA TYR A 407 0.51 -17.30 -26.13
C TYR A 407 0.36 -16.33 -27.29
N ILE A 408 0.06 -16.85 -28.48
CA ILE A 408 -0.24 -16.04 -29.67
C ILE A 408 -1.32 -16.76 -30.47
N ASP A 409 -2.40 -16.05 -30.81
CA ASP A 409 -3.38 -16.54 -31.77
C ASP A 409 -2.80 -16.61 -33.19
N LYS A 410 -3.16 -17.65 -33.96
CA LYS A 410 -2.60 -17.90 -35.31
C LYS A 410 -2.83 -16.75 -36.30
N ASP A 411 -3.91 -16.01 -36.17
CA ASP A 411 -4.35 -14.93 -37.05
C ASP A 411 -4.23 -13.54 -36.39
N TYR A 412 -3.43 -13.42 -35.33
CA TYR A 412 -3.26 -12.18 -34.56
C TYR A 412 -3.03 -10.94 -35.44
N ASP A 413 -2.06 -11.00 -36.36
CA ASP A 413 -1.67 -9.83 -37.17
C ASP A 413 -2.76 -9.34 -38.13
N ASN A 414 -3.71 -10.20 -38.49
CA ASN A 414 -4.77 -9.89 -39.46
C ASN A 414 -6.12 -9.58 -38.78
N ALA A 415 -6.19 -9.68 -37.46
CA ALA A 415 -7.43 -9.49 -36.72
C ALA A 415 -7.80 -8.00 -36.59
N LYS A 416 -9.10 -7.72 -36.61
CA LYS A 416 -9.63 -6.36 -36.42
C LYS A 416 -9.46 -5.85 -35.00
N SER A 417 -9.58 -6.74 -34.01
CA SER A 417 -9.42 -6.45 -32.59
C SER A 417 -8.30 -7.31 -32.03
N ARG A 418 -7.32 -6.67 -31.41
CA ARG A 418 -6.10 -7.30 -30.90
C ARG A 418 -5.81 -6.83 -29.48
N LEU A 419 -5.37 -7.74 -28.62
CA LEU A 419 -4.85 -7.41 -27.28
C LEU A 419 -3.45 -8.01 -27.15
N LYS A 420 -2.50 -7.11 -26.92
CA LYS A 420 -1.12 -7.44 -26.60
C LYS A 420 -0.89 -7.33 -25.10
N ILE A 421 -0.24 -8.32 -24.51
CA ILE A 421 0.12 -8.32 -23.10
C ILE A 421 1.60 -8.68 -22.97
N ILE A 422 2.37 -7.83 -22.32
CA ILE A 422 3.77 -8.10 -21.96
C ILE A 422 3.90 -7.93 -20.45
N ALA A 423 4.40 -8.94 -19.77
CA ALA A 423 4.64 -8.89 -18.34
C ALA A 423 6.08 -9.25 -17.99
N LYS A 424 6.70 -8.41 -17.17
CA LYS A 424 7.99 -8.61 -16.52
C LYS A 424 7.79 -8.49 -15.02
N ASN A 425 8.24 -9.50 -14.28
CA ASN A 425 8.13 -9.52 -12.83
C ASN A 425 9.30 -10.27 -12.21
N ASP A 426 10.47 -9.64 -12.10
CA ASP A 426 11.77 -10.27 -11.85
C ASP A 426 11.74 -11.42 -10.85
N SER A 427 11.25 -11.15 -9.63
CA SER A 427 11.22 -12.08 -8.49
C SER A 427 9.81 -12.29 -7.91
N GLY A 428 8.78 -11.78 -8.58
CA GLY A 428 7.38 -11.95 -8.18
C GLY A 428 6.63 -13.02 -8.96
N ASN A 429 5.31 -13.06 -8.76
CA ASN A 429 4.41 -13.99 -9.42
C ASN A 429 3.30 -13.24 -10.16
N THR A 430 3.16 -13.50 -11.46
CA THR A 430 2.14 -12.89 -12.33
C THR A 430 1.19 -13.93 -12.92
N LYS A 431 -0.09 -13.85 -12.58
CA LYS A 431 -1.15 -14.74 -13.10
C LYS A 431 -2.07 -13.94 -14.00
N ILE A 432 -2.23 -14.39 -15.24
CA ILE A 432 -3.07 -13.72 -16.23
C ILE A 432 -4.10 -14.73 -16.71
N ARG A 433 -5.38 -14.50 -16.43
CA ARG A 433 -6.48 -15.32 -16.94
C ARG A 433 -7.27 -14.53 -17.94
N ILE A 434 -7.44 -15.05 -19.14
CA ILE A 434 -8.13 -14.37 -20.23
C ILE A 434 -9.34 -15.18 -20.66
N THR A 435 -10.50 -14.55 -20.70
CA THR A 435 -11.77 -15.15 -21.13
C THR A 435 -12.33 -14.37 -22.32
N ARG A 436 -12.71 -15.09 -23.37
CA ARG A 436 -13.42 -14.52 -24.53
C ARG A 436 -14.93 -14.61 -24.31
N LYS A 437 -15.67 -13.52 -24.49
CA LYS A 437 -17.12 -13.42 -24.26
C LYS A 437 -17.89 -13.06 -25.51
#